data_AF-A0A951M1R8-F1
#
_entry.id   AF-A0A951M1R8-F1
#
_cell.length_a   1.000
_cell.length_b   1.000
_cell.length_c   1.000
_cell.angle_alpha   90.00
_cell.angle_beta   90.00
_cell.angle_gamma   90.00
#
_symmetry.space_group_name_H-M   'P 1'
#
loop_
_entity.id
_entity.type
_entity.pdbx_description
1 polymer ?
#
loop_
_entity_poly.entity_id
_entity_poly.type
_entity_poly.pdbx_seq_one_letter_code
_entity_poly.pdbx_strand_id
1 'polypeptide(L)'
;MKILVLGAGRMGLGAVYDLIHNSETEAVTVADLDLERARAVVETVKSAKLTPAPIDVADENAVVDLMRGHDAAISCVTYFHNLRLA
;
A
#
# COMPACT_ATOMS: atom_id res chain seq x y z
N MET A 1 -6.94 -1.96 12.75
CA MET A 1 -7.09 -2.28 11.30
C MET A 1 -5.73 -2.39 10.60
N LYS A 2 -5.59 -3.39 9.73
CA LYS A 2 -4.48 -3.57 8.78
C LYS A 2 -4.88 -3.07 7.41
N ILE A 3 -4.15 -2.09 6.88
CA ILE A 3 -4.49 -1.42 5.62
C ILE A 3 -3.43 -1.71 4.56
N LEU A 4 -3.85 -2.02 3.34
CA LEU A 4 -2.98 -2.14 2.18
C LEU A 4 -3.04 -0.87 1.34
N VAL A 5 -1.90 -0.28 1.01
CA VAL A 5 -1.80 0.85 0.07
C VAL A 5 -1.09 0.36 -1.19
N LEU A 6 -1.81 0.32 -2.30
CA LEU A 6 -1.31 -0.10 -3.61
C LEU A 6 -0.83 1.13 -4.38
N GLY A 7 0.48 1.27 -4.55
CA GLY A 7 1.15 2.41 -5.15
C GLY A 7 1.88 3.27 -4.12
N ALA A 8 3.19 3.46 -4.31
CA ALA A 8 4.10 4.23 -3.47
C ALA A 8 4.48 5.59 -4.09
N GLY A 9 3.60 6.14 -4.94
CA GLY A 9 3.72 7.50 -5.45
C GLY A 9 3.34 8.57 -4.41
N ARG A 10 3.19 9.83 -4.84
CA ARG A 10 2.84 10.94 -3.93
C ARG A 10 1.49 10.75 -3.21
N MET A 11 0.49 10.19 -3.91
CA MET A 11 -0.81 9.87 -3.30
C MET A 11 -0.67 8.78 -2.25
N GLY A 12 0.08 7.72 -2.55
CA GLY A 12 0.40 6.66 -1.59
C GLY A 12 1.11 7.18 -0.35
N LEU A 13 2.12 8.02 -0.52
CA LEU A 13 2.80 8.68 0.61
C LEU A 13 1.83 9.49 1.48
N GLY A 14 0.94 10.28 0.87
CA GLY A 14 -0.07 11.04 1.61
C GLY A 14 -1.03 10.14 2.38
N ALA A 15 -1.58 9.11 1.73
CA ALA A 15 -2.47 8.14 2.38
C ALA A 15 -1.77 7.43 3.55
N VAL A 16 -0.53 6.98 3.35
CA VAL A 16 0.27 6.32 4.39
C VAL A 16 0.53 7.27 5.55
N TYR A 17 0.87 8.53 5.28
CA TYR A 17 1.09 9.53 6.33
C TYR A 17 -0.15 9.69 7.21
N ASP A 18 -1.33 9.86 6.61
CA ASP A 18 -2.58 10.01 7.37
C ASP A 18 -2.94 8.73 8.14
N LEU A 19 -2.82 7.56 7.51
CA LEU A 19 -3.12 6.27 8.14
C LEU A 19 -2.27 6.02 9.38
N ILE A 20 -0.99 6.40 9.36
CA ILE A 20 -0.06 6.15 10.47
C ILE A 20 -0.39 7.01 11.70
N HIS A 21 -0.97 8.19 11.50
CA HIS A 21 -1.42 9.08 12.57
C HIS A 21 -2.82 8.73 13.11
N ASN A 22 -3.54 7.81 12.47
CA ASN A 22 -4.79 7.30 12.99
C ASN A 22 -4.54 6.22 14.08
N SER A 23 -5.18 6.38 15.24
CA SER A 23 -5.07 5.45 16.37
C SER A 23 -5.64 4.05 16.09
N GLU A 24 -6.60 3.93 15.18
CA GLU A 24 -7.23 2.65 14.82
C GLU A 24 -6.41 1.84 13.81
N THR A 25 -5.39 2.45 13.17
CA THR A 25 -4.49 1.75 12.26
C THR A 25 -3.41 1.01 13.04
N GLU A 26 -3.37 -0.31 12.89
CA GLU A 26 -2.40 -1.20 13.54
C GLU A 26 -1.17 -1.42 12.65
N ALA A 27 -1.39 -1.62 11.36
CA ALA A 27 -0.33 -1.84 10.38
C ALA A 27 -0.74 -1.30 9.00
N VAL A 28 0.24 -0.85 8.22
CA VAL A 28 0.06 -0.48 6.82
C VAL A 28 1.12 -1.16 5.96
N THR A 29 0.67 -1.91 4.97
CA THR A 29 1.54 -2.44 3.93
C THR A 29 1.57 -1.46 2.76
N VAL A 30 2.75 -0.99 2.39
CA VAL A 30 2.96 -0.13 1.21
C VAL A 30 3.47 -1.00 0.09
N ALA A 31 2.68 -1.19 -0.95
CA ALA A 31 3.00 -2.11 -2.03
C ALA A 31 3.17 -1.37 -3.35
N ASP A 32 4.26 -1.61 -4.08
CA ASP A 32 4.52 -1.01 -5.39
C ASP A 32 5.26 -2.01 -6.28
N LEU A 33 5.19 -1.80 -7.61
CA LEU A 33 5.96 -2.60 -8.56
C LEU A 33 7.47 -2.43 -8.33
N ASP A 34 7.88 -1.21 -7.98
CA ASP A 34 9.24 -0.87 -7.58
C ASP A 34 9.34 -0.86 -6.05
N LEU A 35 9.90 -1.94 -5.50
CA LEU A 35 10.09 -2.11 -4.06
C LEU A 35 10.85 -0.94 -3.41
N GLU A 36 11.78 -0.32 -4.13
CA GLU A 36 12.57 0.78 -3.58
C GLU A 36 11.71 2.03 -3.34
N ARG A 37 10.64 2.24 -4.12
CA ARG A 37 9.67 3.31 -3.84
C ARG A 37 8.88 3.04 -2.57
N ALA A 38 8.42 1.79 -2.38
CA ALA A 38 7.75 1.40 -1.15
C ALA A 38 8.68 1.57 0.07
N ARG A 39 9.95 1.16 -0.03
CA ARG A 39 10.97 1.40 1.00
C ARG A 39 11.17 2.89 1.27
N ALA A 40 11.25 3.72 0.24
CA ALA A 40 11.41 5.16 0.40
C ALA A 40 10.24 5.79 1.18
N VAL A 41 9.00 5.34 0.97
CA VAL A 41 7.85 5.77 1.78
C VAL A 41 8.02 5.39 3.25
N VAL A 42 8.43 4.14 3.52
CA VAL A 42 8.69 3.66 4.89
C VAL A 42 9.77 4.48 5.58
N GLU A 43 10.88 4.75 4.89
CA GLU A 43 11.99 5.56 5.41
C GLU A 43 11.64 7.04 5.58
N THR A 44 10.68 7.55 4.81
CA THR A 44 10.20 8.94 4.93
C THR A 44 9.29 9.10 6.14
N VAL A 45 8.35 8.18 6.34
CA VAL A 45 7.34 8.26 7.41
C VAL A 45 7.87 7.73 8.75
N LYS A 46 8.85 6.80 8.73
CA LYS A 46 9.56 6.28 9.91
C LYS A 46 8.66 5.75 11.02
N SER A 47 7.75 4.86 10.67
CA SER A 47 6.85 4.21 11.64
C SER A 47 7.04 2.69 11.65
N ALA A 48 7.03 2.12 12.86
CA ALA A 48 7.10 0.67 13.06
C ALA A 48 5.86 -0.09 12.56
N LYS A 49 4.77 0.63 12.24
CA LYS A 49 3.54 0.05 11.67
C LYS A 49 3.66 -0.22 10.16
N LEU A 50 4.75 0.18 9.52
CA LEU A 50 4.91 0.12 8.07
C LEU A 50 5.68 -1.11 7.62
N THR A 51 5.21 -1.73 6.53
CA THR A 51 5.92 -2.81 5.83
C THR A 51 5.91 -2.57 4.33
N PRO A 52 7.07 -2.52 3.65
CA PRO A 52 7.11 -2.42 2.19
C PRO A 52 6.92 -3.81 1.54
N ALA A 53 6.22 -3.87 0.40
CA ALA A 53 6.04 -5.09 -0.38
C ALA A 53 6.17 -4.83 -1.89
N PRO A 54 6.80 -5.73 -2.67
CA PRO A 54 6.72 -5.67 -4.11
C PRO A 54 5.36 -6.23 -4.57
N ILE A 55 4.70 -5.55 -5.52
CA ILE A 55 3.49 -6.08 -6.16
C ILE A 55 3.37 -5.57 -7.59
N ASP A 56 3.10 -6.47 -8.53
CA ASP A 56 2.57 -6.09 -9.83
C ASP A 56 1.04 -6.07 -9.74
N VAL A 57 0.44 -4.87 -9.81
CA VAL A 57 -1.02 -4.72 -9.75
C VAL A 57 -1.74 -5.21 -11.02
N ALA A 58 -1.01 -5.57 -12.07
CA ALA A 58 -1.55 -6.26 -13.23
C ALA A 58 -1.72 -7.78 -13.01
N ASP A 59 -1.10 -8.35 -11.97
CA ASP A 59 -1.28 -9.73 -11.54
C ASP A 59 -2.43 -9.81 -10.53
N GLU A 60 -3.63 -10.09 -11.03
CA GLU A 60 -4.86 -10.18 -10.24
C GLU A 60 -4.76 -11.20 -9.09
N ASN A 61 -4.15 -12.36 -9.33
CA ASN A 61 -4.01 -13.38 -8.28
C ASN A 61 -3.09 -12.91 -7.17
N ALA A 62 -1.94 -12.31 -7.53
CA ALA A 62 -1.01 -11.77 -6.55
C ALA A 62 -1.64 -10.64 -5.72
N VAL A 63 -2.42 -9.76 -6.36
CA VAL A 63 -3.15 -8.68 -5.67
C VAL A 63 -4.19 -9.24 -4.71
N VAL A 64 -5.01 -10.20 -5.15
CA VAL A 64 -6.03 -10.86 -4.31
C VAL A 64 -5.38 -11.56 -3.12
N ASP A 65 -4.29 -12.29 -3.34
CA ASP A 65 -3.56 -12.97 -2.27
C ASP A 65 -2.98 -11.97 -1.25
N LEU A 66 -2.44 -10.84 -1.71
CA LEU A 66 -1.96 -9.78 -0.82
C LEU A 66 -3.12 -9.12 -0.06
N MET A 67 -4.26 -8.87 -0.70
CA MET A 67 -5.43 -8.26 -0.08
C MET A 67 -6.01 -9.10 1.07
N ARG A 68 -5.97 -10.44 0.98
CA ARG A 68 -6.52 -11.36 2.01
C ARG A 68 -5.92 -11.17 3.41
N GLY A 69 -4.72 -10.58 3.53
CA GLY A 69 -4.08 -10.27 4.81
C GLY A 69 -4.51 -8.96 5.47
N HIS A 70 -5.43 -8.21 4.85
CA HIS A 70 -5.77 -6.83 5.22
C HIS A 70 -7.28 -6.65 5.37
N ASP A 71 -7.67 -5.66 6.17
CA ASP A 71 -9.08 -5.32 6.39
C ASP A 71 -9.64 -4.41 5.28
N ALA A 72 -8.75 -3.62 4.65
CA ALA A 72 -9.09 -2.76 3.52
C ALA A 72 -7.86 -2.50 2.64
N ALA A 73 -8.12 -2.12 1.39
CA ALA A 73 -7.11 -1.71 0.43
C ALA A 73 -7.44 -0.32 -0.14
N ILE A 74 -6.40 0.50 -0.35
CA ILE A 74 -6.48 1.81 -0.98
C ILE A 74 -5.71 1.77 -2.29
N SER A 75 -6.41 1.99 -3.40
CA SER A 75 -5.77 2.16 -4.70
C SER A 75 -5.14 3.55 -4.81
N CYS A 76 -3.81 3.60 -4.82
CA CYS A 76 -2.99 4.77 -5.16
C CYS A 76 -2.22 4.57 -6.47
N VAL A 77 -2.62 3.58 -7.29
CA VAL A 77 -2.05 3.31 -8.61
C VAL A 77 -2.69 4.19 -9.69
N THR A 78 -2.15 4.13 -10.91
CA THR A 78 -2.71 4.91 -12.02
C THR A 78 -4.09 4.39 -12.43
N TYR A 79 -5.01 5.31 -12.75
CA TYR A 79 -6.45 5.03 -12.92
C TYR A 79 -6.80 3.88 -13.87
N PHE A 80 -5.99 3.60 -14.89
CA PHE A 80 -6.25 2.51 -15.83
C PHE A 80 -6.11 1.11 -15.21
N HIS A 81 -5.46 0.99 -14.05
CA HIS A 81 -5.43 -0.26 -13.28
C HIS A 81 -6.71 -0.49 -12.47
N ASN A 82 -7.45 0.56 -12.09
CA ASN A 82 -8.55 0.44 -11.14
C ASN A 82 -9.65 -0.52 -11.59
N LEU A 83 -9.94 -0.60 -12.90
CA LEU A 83 -10.99 -1.49 -13.42
C LEU A 83 -10.65 -2.97 -13.22
N ARG A 84 -9.37 -3.32 -13.26
CA ARG A 84 -8.88 -4.71 -13.12
C ARG A 84 -8.27 -4.97 -11.74
N LEU A 85 -8.41 -4.02 -10.82
CA LEU A 85 -7.79 -4.13 -9.51
C LEU A 85 -8.67 -5.00 -8.61
N ALA A 86 -8.44 -6.32 -8.72
CA ALA A 86 -9.15 -7.42 -8.07
C ALA A 86 -10.61 -7.61 -8.50
#